data_AF-A0A2D9H0F6-F1
#
_entry.id   AF-A0A2D9H0F6-F1
#
_cell.length_a   1.000
_cell.length_b   1.000
_cell.length_c   1.000
_cell.angle_alpha   90.00
_cell.angle_beta   90.00
_cell.angle_gamma   90.00
#
_symmetry.space_group_name_H-M   'P 1'
#
loop_
_entity.id
_entity.type
_entity.pdbx_description
1 polymer ?
#
loop_
_entity_poly.entity_id
_entity_poly.type
_entity_poly.pdbx_seq_one_letter_code
_entity_poly.pdbx_strand_id
1 'polypeptide(L)'
;VASTQLDGICHEVVAPAPDLSEELAGRAQQIALTVAGELGVTGILAVELFETSDGRILVNELAMRPHNTGHWTQDGAVTSQFENHLRAVMDLPLGSPAPRSRWTVMVNILGGPDPEVGRLYDGYPHALARDPQLRVHLYGKQMRPGRKVGHVNAYGDDLEDCLERARHAAAWFRGDLGNESE
;
A
#
# COMPACT_ATOMS: atom_id res chain seq x y z
N VAL A 1 -9.45 2.02 0.31
CA VAL A 1 -8.45 1.80 -0.76
C VAL A 1 -8.91 0.67 -1.64
N ALA A 2 -8.50 0.65 -2.91
CA ALA A 2 -8.67 -0.51 -3.78
C ALA A 2 -7.33 -1.28 -3.81
N SER A 3 -7.37 -2.61 -3.83
CA SER A 3 -6.15 -3.42 -3.90
C SER A 3 -6.25 -4.48 -4.99
N THR A 4 -5.19 -4.65 -5.77
CA THR A 4 -5.03 -5.74 -6.73
C THR A 4 -4.29 -6.90 -6.07
N GLN A 5 -4.93 -8.07 -6.06
CA GLN A 5 -4.38 -9.32 -5.53
C GLN A 5 -4.06 -10.24 -6.71
N LEU A 6 -2.81 -10.72 -6.80
CA LEU A 6 -2.36 -11.68 -7.81
C LEU A 6 -1.78 -12.89 -7.09
N ASP A 7 -2.25 -14.09 -7.40
CA ASP A 7 -1.80 -15.35 -6.77
C ASP A 7 -1.80 -15.33 -5.23
N GLY A 8 -2.81 -14.68 -4.63
CA GLY A 8 -2.95 -14.51 -3.18
C GLY A 8 -2.00 -13.47 -2.58
N ILE A 9 -1.36 -12.64 -3.40
CA ILE A 9 -0.41 -11.61 -2.99
C ILE A 9 -0.94 -10.23 -3.39
N CYS A 10 -1.07 -9.35 -2.40
CA CYS A 10 -1.33 -7.94 -2.66
C CYS A 10 -0.17 -7.33 -3.45
N HIS A 11 -0.45 -6.98 -4.70
CA HIS A 11 0.51 -6.45 -5.65
C HIS A 11 0.50 -4.92 -5.63
N GLU A 12 -0.69 -4.34 -5.65
CA GLU A 12 -0.91 -2.90 -5.81
C GLU A 12 -2.06 -2.42 -4.92
N VAL A 13 -1.98 -1.18 -4.48
CA VAL A 13 -3.02 -0.48 -3.73
C VAL A 13 -3.16 0.93 -4.28
N VAL A 14 -4.40 1.37 -4.49
CA VAL A 14 -4.74 2.74 -4.86
C VAL A 14 -5.55 3.38 -3.73
N ALA A 15 -5.11 4.56 -3.31
CA ALA A 15 -5.74 5.37 -2.28
C ALA A 15 -6.03 6.78 -2.83
N PRO A 16 -7.28 7.28 -2.76
CA PRO A 16 -8.51 6.54 -2.42
C PRO A 16 -8.83 5.42 -3.42
N ALA A 17 -9.84 4.59 -3.13
CA ALA A 17 -10.32 3.62 -4.12
C ALA A 17 -10.93 4.39 -5.32
N PRO A 18 -10.51 4.12 -6.57
CA PRO A 18 -11.11 4.76 -7.74
C PRO A 18 -12.61 4.48 -7.85
N ASP A 19 -13.36 5.47 -8.31
CA ASP A 19 -14.81 5.39 -8.58
C ASP A 19 -15.70 4.97 -7.41
N LEU A 20 -15.15 4.95 -6.18
CA LEU A 20 -15.90 4.62 -4.98
C LEU A 20 -16.83 5.78 -4.61
N SER A 21 -18.13 5.54 -4.62
CA SER A 21 -19.11 6.54 -4.22
C SER A 21 -18.99 6.88 -2.72
N GLU A 22 -19.35 8.11 -2.35
CA GLU A 22 -19.33 8.55 -0.94
C GLU A 22 -20.26 7.69 -0.07
N GLU A 23 -21.41 7.28 -0.61
CA GLU A 23 -22.34 6.39 0.09
C GLU A 23 -21.70 5.04 0.39
N LEU A 24 -21.05 4.43 -0.61
CA LEU A 24 -20.40 3.13 -0.44
C LEU A 24 -19.19 3.22 0.49
N ALA A 25 -18.41 4.30 0.39
CA ALA A 25 -17.32 4.60 1.31
C ALA A 25 -17.83 4.73 2.77
N GLY A 26 -18.94 5.44 2.98
CA GLY A 26 -19.58 5.57 4.28
C GLY A 26 -20.05 4.22 4.85
N ARG A 27 -20.69 3.38 4.02
CA ARG A 27 -21.10 2.01 4.41
C ARG A 27 -19.90 1.14 4.80
N ALA A 28 -18.83 1.17 4.02
CA ALA A 28 -17.59 0.43 4.31
C ALA A 28 -16.95 0.89 5.62
N GLN A 29 -16.91 2.20 5.88
CA GLN A 29 -16.41 2.77 7.14
C GLN A 29 -17.27 2.34 8.32
N GLN A 30 -18.60 2.36 8.18
CA GLN A 30 -19.50 1.94 9.26
C GLN A 30 -19.31 0.47 9.61
N ILE A 31 -19.11 -0.42 8.63
CA ILE A 31 -18.80 -1.84 8.87
C ILE A 31 -17.51 -1.94 9.71
N ALA A 32 -16.45 -1.23 9.31
CA ALA A 32 -15.17 -1.26 10.02
C ALA A 32 -15.29 -0.73 11.46
N LEU A 33 -16.04 0.35 11.68
CA LEU A 33 -16.29 0.91 13.01
C LEU A 33 -17.10 -0.04 13.90
N THR A 34 -18.15 -0.66 13.36
CA THR A 34 -18.95 -1.66 14.09
C THR A 34 -18.07 -2.83 14.51
N VAL A 35 -17.29 -3.42 13.59
CA VAL A 35 -16.41 -4.54 13.92
C VAL A 35 -15.36 -4.15 14.96
N ALA A 36 -14.74 -2.97 14.82
CA ALA A 36 -13.75 -2.48 15.78
C ALA A 36 -14.34 -2.30 17.19
N GLY A 37 -15.56 -1.77 17.29
CA GLY A 37 -16.28 -1.57 18.55
C GLY A 37 -16.66 -2.89 19.23
N GLU A 38 -17.28 -3.81 18.49
CA GLU A 38 -17.71 -5.12 19.01
C GLU A 38 -16.51 -5.99 19.46
N LEU A 39 -15.37 -5.87 18.79
CA LEU A 39 -14.15 -6.61 19.15
C LEU A 39 -13.28 -5.88 20.18
N GLY A 40 -13.63 -4.66 20.59
CA GLY A 40 -12.84 -3.87 21.54
C GLY A 40 -11.41 -3.57 21.05
N VAL A 41 -11.26 -3.25 19.77
CA VAL A 41 -9.94 -3.08 19.14
C VAL A 41 -9.17 -1.92 19.79
N THR A 42 -7.93 -2.22 20.19
CA THR A 42 -6.89 -1.21 20.49
C THR A 42 -5.79 -1.33 19.44
N GLY A 43 -5.46 -0.23 18.75
CA GLY A 43 -4.48 -0.23 17.67
C GLY A 43 -5.11 0.00 16.29
N ILE A 44 -4.73 -0.82 15.32
CA ILE A 44 -5.21 -0.76 13.93
C ILE A 44 -5.98 -2.03 13.64
N LEU A 45 -7.13 -1.88 12.99
CA LEU A 45 -7.87 -2.96 12.34
C LEU A 45 -7.92 -2.68 10.84
N ALA A 46 -7.42 -3.61 10.05
CA ALA A 46 -7.74 -3.67 8.63
C ALA A 46 -8.93 -4.62 8.43
N VAL A 47 -9.91 -4.15 7.65
CA VAL A 47 -11.08 -4.91 7.23
C VAL A 47 -11.03 -5.00 5.72
N GLU A 48 -10.78 -6.19 5.20
CA GLU A 48 -10.87 -6.44 3.76
C GLU A 48 -12.32 -6.70 3.38
N LEU A 49 -12.77 -6.01 2.33
CA LEU A 49 -14.15 -6.03 1.89
C LEU A 49 -14.20 -6.42 0.42
N PHE A 50 -15.24 -7.15 0.03
CA PHE A 50 -15.64 -7.31 -1.36
C PHE A 50 -16.90 -6.50 -1.62
N GLU A 51 -16.86 -5.70 -2.68
CA GLU A 51 -18.07 -5.21 -3.32
C GLU A 51 -18.53 -6.25 -4.34
N THR A 52 -19.78 -6.67 -4.22
CA THR A 52 -20.40 -7.62 -5.16
C THR A 52 -21.10 -6.86 -6.29
N SER A 53 -21.33 -7.52 -7.42
CA SER A 53 -21.99 -6.92 -8.59
C SER A 53 -23.43 -6.44 -8.34
N ASP A 54 -24.06 -6.89 -7.25
CA ASP A 54 -25.39 -6.44 -6.83
C ASP A 54 -25.35 -5.39 -5.69
N GLY A 55 -24.18 -4.79 -5.42
CA GLY A 55 -24.00 -3.68 -4.49
C GLY A 55 -23.97 -4.07 -3.01
N ARG A 56 -23.90 -5.37 -2.68
CA ARG A 56 -23.61 -5.82 -1.32
C ARG A 56 -22.12 -5.70 -1.02
N ILE A 57 -21.82 -5.43 0.25
CA ILE A 57 -20.46 -5.46 0.81
C ILE A 57 -20.33 -6.71 1.66
N LEU A 58 -19.31 -7.51 1.41
CA LEU A 58 -18.98 -8.71 2.19
C LEU A 58 -17.65 -8.49 2.91
N VAL A 59 -17.58 -8.90 4.18
CA VAL A 59 -16.30 -8.96 4.91
C VAL A 59 -15.55 -10.21 4.49
N ASN A 60 -14.32 -10.03 4.00
CA ASN A 60 -13.44 -11.12 3.58
C ASN A 60 -12.51 -11.55 4.73
N GLU A 61 -11.71 -10.60 5.23
CA GLU A 61 -10.67 -10.86 6.23
C GLU A 61 -10.59 -9.69 7.22
N LEU A 62 -10.19 -10.02 8.45
CA LEU A 62 -9.88 -9.06 9.50
C LEU A 62 -8.42 -9.23 9.94
N ALA A 63 -7.67 -8.13 10.01
CA ALA A 63 -6.32 -8.11 10.54
C ALA A 63 -6.16 -7.01 11.60
N MET A 64 -6.03 -7.41 12.87
CA MET A 64 -5.86 -6.52 14.03
C MET A 64 -4.40 -6.08 14.21
N ARG A 65 -3.82 -5.54 13.14
CA ARG A 65 -2.43 -5.05 13.09
C ARG A 65 -2.28 -4.11 11.89
N PRO A 66 -1.19 -3.32 11.82
CA PRO A 66 -0.79 -2.69 10.57
C PRO A 66 -0.81 -3.70 9.42
N HIS A 67 -1.38 -3.27 8.29
CA HIS A 67 -1.69 -4.11 7.16
C HIS A 67 -0.96 -3.64 5.91
N ASN A 68 -0.66 -4.58 5.01
CA ASN A 68 0.08 -4.28 3.78
C ASN A 68 -0.66 -3.24 2.92
N THR A 69 -2.00 -3.36 2.85
CA THR A 69 -2.82 -2.39 2.11
C THR A 69 -2.87 -0.99 2.73
N GLY A 70 -2.29 -0.81 3.92
CA GLY A 70 -2.14 0.50 4.56
C GLY A 70 -0.75 1.13 4.38
N HIS A 71 0.23 0.47 3.72
CA HIS A 71 1.60 1.02 3.65
C HIS A 71 1.68 2.34 2.87
N TRP A 72 0.74 2.60 1.95
CA TRP A 72 0.59 3.91 1.30
C TRP A 72 0.52 5.08 2.31
N THR A 73 0.01 4.84 3.53
CA THR A 73 -0.13 5.88 4.56
C THR A 73 1.21 6.39 5.10
N GLN A 74 2.32 5.69 4.86
CA GLN A 74 3.65 6.16 5.26
C GLN A 74 4.01 7.50 4.59
N ASP A 75 3.61 7.67 3.33
CA ASP A 75 3.92 8.87 2.55
C ASP A 75 2.68 9.63 2.11
N GLY A 76 1.58 8.92 1.85
CA GLY A 76 0.35 9.46 1.29
C GLY A 76 -0.66 9.99 2.30
N ALA A 77 -0.50 9.71 3.60
CA ALA A 77 -1.39 10.22 4.66
C ALA A 77 -0.65 11.18 5.59
N VAL A 78 -1.40 12.04 6.28
CA VAL A 78 -0.83 12.95 7.31
C VAL A 78 -0.19 12.15 8.43
N THR A 79 -0.84 11.06 8.87
CA THR A 79 -0.34 10.14 9.89
C THR A 79 -0.37 8.71 9.37
N SER A 80 0.76 8.01 9.45
CA SER A 80 0.85 6.62 8.99
C SER A 80 0.05 5.68 9.90
N GLN A 81 -0.39 4.55 9.35
CA GLN A 81 -1.01 3.48 10.14
C GLN A 81 -0.12 3.02 11.29
N PHE A 82 1.21 3.07 11.13
CA PHE A 82 2.16 2.62 12.14
C PHE A 82 2.21 3.59 13.32
N GLU A 83 2.25 4.89 13.03
CA GLU A 83 2.19 5.92 14.06
C GLU A 83 0.84 5.91 14.76
N ASN A 84 -0.27 5.78 14.03
CA ASN A 84 -1.59 5.68 14.65
C ASN A 84 -1.79 4.38 15.44
N HIS A 85 -1.19 3.27 15.02
CA HIS A 85 -1.16 2.04 15.81
C HIS A 85 -0.49 2.27 17.17
N LEU A 86 0.70 2.89 17.17
CA LEU A 86 1.42 3.19 18.40
C LEU A 86 0.67 4.20 19.27
N ARG A 87 0.11 5.27 18.69
CA ARG A 87 -0.69 6.25 19.44
C ARG A 87 -1.88 5.59 20.13
N ALA A 88 -2.62 4.74 19.43
CA ALA A 88 -3.74 4.00 20.00
C ALA A 88 -3.30 3.08 21.15
N VAL A 89 -2.20 2.34 20.99
CA VAL A 89 -1.67 1.45 22.05
C VAL A 89 -1.17 2.23 23.27
N MET A 90 -0.63 3.44 23.06
CA MET A 90 -0.10 4.30 24.12
C MET A 90 -1.15 5.27 24.71
N ASP A 91 -2.42 5.16 24.31
CA ASP A 91 -3.51 6.07 24.71
C ASP A 91 -3.20 7.56 24.42
N LEU A 92 -2.51 7.82 23.30
CA LEU A 92 -2.26 9.17 22.81
C LEU A 92 -3.34 9.60 21.82
N PRO A 93 -3.61 10.91 21.68
CA PRO A 93 -4.50 11.42 20.64
C PRO A 93 -4.11 10.91 19.25
N LEU A 94 -5.07 10.39 18.49
CA LEU A 94 -4.83 9.89 17.14
C LEU A 94 -4.46 11.04 16.20
N GLY A 95 -3.59 10.74 15.25
CA GLY A 95 -3.27 11.65 14.16
C GLY A 95 -4.27 11.56 13.02
N SER A 96 -4.36 12.64 12.24
CA SER A 96 -5.24 12.72 11.08
C SER A 96 -4.90 11.63 10.04
N PRO A 97 -5.89 10.84 9.59
CA PRO A 97 -5.73 9.89 8.50
C PRO A 97 -5.90 10.56 7.12
N ALA A 98 -6.05 11.90 7.06
CA ALA A 98 -6.31 12.61 5.81
C ALA A 98 -5.18 12.38 4.79
N PRO A 99 -5.51 12.22 3.50
CA PRO A 99 -4.50 12.09 2.45
C PRO A 99 -3.75 13.41 2.25
N ARG A 100 -2.47 13.31 1.88
CA ARG A 100 -1.59 14.46 1.56
C ARG A 100 -1.66 14.89 0.09
N SER A 101 -2.15 14.01 -0.77
CA SER A 101 -2.28 14.22 -2.20
C SER A 101 -3.57 13.56 -2.67
N ARG A 102 -4.05 13.94 -3.85
CA ARG A 102 -5.30 13.38 -4.38
C ARG A 102 -5.21 11.86 -4.53
N TRP A 103 -4.07 11.38 -5.03
CA TRP A 103 -3.78 9.95 -5.20
C TRP A 103 -2.50 9.54 -4.49
N THR A 104 -2.50 8.31 -4.00
CA THR A 104 -1.29 7.57 -3.65
C THR A 104 -1.44 6.14 -4.12
N VAL A 105 -0.44 5.68 -4.87
CA VAL A 105 -0.32 4.31 -5.35
C VAL A 105 0.82 3.65 -4.60
N MET A 106 0.55 2.47 -4.04
CA MET A 106 1.56 1.61 -3.45
C MET A 106 1.70 0.35 -4.31
N VAL A 107 2.92 0.03 -4.74
CA VAL A 107 3.23 -1.24 -5.43
C VAL A 107 4.25 -2.03 -4.62
N ASN A 108 3.97 -3.30 -4.36
CA ASN A 108 4.91 -4.17 -3.64
C ASN A 108 6.11 -4.54 -4.52
N ILE A 109 7.30 -4.47 -3.92
CA ILE A 109 8.53 -4.99 -4.53
C ILE A 109 8.65 -6.47 -4.17
N LEU A 110 8.57 -7.31 -5.19
CA LEU A 110 8.74 -8.76 -5.10
C LEU A 110 10.10 -9.15 -5.67
N GLY A 111 10.77 -10.12 -5.06
CA GLY A 111 11.98 -10.70 -5.65
C GLY A 111 11.66 -11.39 -6.97
N GLY A 112 12.47 -11.10 -8.00
CA GLY A 112 12.39 -11.72 -9.31
C GLY A 112 12.84 -13.18 -9.34
N PRO A 113 12.70 -13.85 -10.50
CA PRO A 113 13.11 -15.24 -10.68
C PRO A 113 14.63 -15.41 -10.68
N ASP A 114 15.37 -14.38 -11.10
CA ASP A 114 16.83 -14.38 -11.14
C ASP A 114 17.41 -13.74 -9.87
N PRO A 115 18.09 -14.52 -8.99
CA PRO A 115 18.69 -14.00 -7.76
C PRO A 115 19.93 -13.13 -7.99
N GLU A 116 20.49 -13.13 -9.20
CA GLU A 116 21.66 -12.31 -9.59
C GLU A 116 21.26 -10.94 -10.16
N VAL A 117 19.97 -10.76 -10.49
CA VAL A 117 19.40 -9.52 -11.06
C VAL A 117 18.67 -8.75 -9.96
N GLY A 118 18.94 -7.45 -9.84
CA GLY A 118 18.37 -6.61 -8.77
C GLY A 118 19.12 -6.75 -7.45
N ARG A 119 20.28 -6.09 -7.31
CA ARG A 119 20.82 -5.85 -5.98
C ARG A 119 19.90 -4.85 -5.29
N LEU A 120 19.30 -5.27 -4.18
CA LEU A 120 18.23 -4.53 -3.48
C LEU A 120 18.51 -3.03 -3.32
N TYR A 121 19.78 -2.66 -3.08
CA TYR A 121 20.19 -1.26 -2.92
C TYR A 121 20.60 -0.55 -4.22
N ASP A 122 21.01 -1.29 -5.26
CA ASP A 122 21.46 -0.71 -6.53
C ASP A 122 20.29 -0.10 -7.31
N GLY A 123 19.04 -0.43 -6.96
CA GLY A 123 17.86 0.22 -7.55
C GLY A 123 17.50 1.57 -7.00
N TYR A 124 18.07 1.98 -5.87
CA TYR A 124 17.84 3.33 -5.33
C TYR A 124 18.31 4.42 -6.29
N PRO A 125 19.57 4.40 -6.78
CA PRO A 125 20.04 5.38 -7.75
C PRO A 125 19.14 5.48 -8.99
N HIS A 126 18.73 4.34 -9.57
CA HIS A 126 17.91 4.34 -10.77
C HIS A 126 16.51 4.91 -10.50
N ALA A 127 15.80 4.40 -9.48
CA ALA A 127 14.46 4.85 -9.15
C ALA A 127 14.44 6.36 -8.83
N LEU A 128 15.41 6.84 -8.03
CA LEU A 128 15.47 8.24 -7.60
C LEU A 128 16.00 9.20 -8.68
N ALA A 129 16.84 8.73 -9.60
CA ALA A 129 17.28 9.52 -10.75
C ALA A 129 16.16 9.72 -11.77
N ARG A 130 15.35 8.68 -12.01
CA ARG A 130 14.17 8.78 -12.86
C ARG A 130 13.10 9.67 -12.24
N ASP A 131 12.82 9.47 -10.96
CA ASP A 131 11.81 10.24 -10.25
C ASP A 131 12.22 10.50 -8.78
N PRO A 132 12.62 11.75 -8.44
CA PRO A 132 13.06 12.10 -7.10
C PRO A 132 11.91 12.16 -6.07
N GLN A 133 10.66 12.04 -6.50
CA GLN A 133 9.49 12.04 -5.61
C GLN A 133 9.09 10.63 -5.15
N LEU A 134 9.61 9.57 -5.77
CA LEU A 134 9.33 8.20 -5.36
C LEU A 134 9.73 7.95 -3.90
N ARG A 135 8.93 7.13 -3.22
CA ARG A 135 9.19 6.70 -1.85
C ARG A 135 9.39 5.21 -1.83
N VAL A 136 10.65 4.79 -1.85
CA VAL A 136 11.05 3.39 -1.81
C VAL A 136 11.29 2.96 -0.36
N HIS A 137 10.59 1.91 0.07
CA HIS A 137 10.69 1.32 1.40
C HIS A 137 11.13 -0.14 1.30
N LEU A 138 12.36 -0.43 1.69
CA LEU A 138 12.89 -1.80 1.74
C LEU A 138 12.86 -2.37 3.15
N TYR A 139 12.63 -3.68 3.26
CA TYR A 139 12.50 -4.38 4.54
C TYR A 139 13.80 -5.06 5.01
N GLY A 140 14.93 -4.84 4.33
CA GLY A 140 16.20 -5.51 4.63
C GLY A 140 16.16 -7.03 4.41
N LYS A 141 15.22 -7.54 3.59
CA LYS A 141 15.08 -8.96 3.27
C LYS A 141 15.88 -9.29 2.02
N GLN A 142 16.52 -10.47 2.01
CA GLN A 142 17.13 -11.03 0.80
C GLN A 142 16.08 -11.23 -0.29
N MET A 143 16.45 -10.91 -1.54
CA MET A 143 15.63 -11.25 -2.71
C MET A 143 15.52 -12.76 -2.86
N ARG A 144 14.27 -13.23 -2.97
CA ARG A 144 13.91 -14.59 -3.31
C ARG A 144 12.66 -14.53 -4.19
N PRO A 145 12.49 -15.42 -5.17
CA PRO A 145 11.31 -15.42 -6.04
C PRO A 145 10.01 -15.33 -5.25
N GLY A 146 9.17 -14.34 -5.57
CA GLY A 146 7.86 -14.11 -4.94
C GLY A 146 7.89 -13.53 -3.52
N ARG A 147 9.07 -13.31 -2.92
CA ARG A 147 9.18 -12.74 -1.58
C ARG A 147 8.99 -11.22 -1.63
N LYS A 148 8.08 -10.69 -0.80
CA LYS A 148 7.98 -9.24 -0.54
C LYS A 148 9.23 -8.73 0.16
N VAL A 149 9.99 -7.88 -0.53
CA VAL A 149 11.24 -7.28 -0.04
C VAL A 149 11.13 -5.78 0.23
N GLY A 150 10.06 -5.15 -0.25
CA GLY A 150 9.77 -3.74 -0.03
C GLY A 150 8.45 -3.31 -0.67
N HIS A 151 8.23 -2.01 -0.74
CA HIS A 151 7.20 -1.38 -1.55
C HIS A 151 7.66 -0.01 -2.04
N VAL A 152 6.98 0.51 -3.06
CA VAL A 152 7.15 1.87 -3.56
C VAL A 152 5.83 2.61 -3.41
N ASN A 153 5.86 3.83 -2.89
CA ASN A 153 4.74 4.76 -2.96
C ASN A 153 5.05 5.87 -3.98
N ALA A 154 4.07 6.16 -4.85
CA ALA A 154 4.01 7.36 -5.68
C ALA A 154 2.71 8.11 -5.37
N TYR A 155 2.75 9.44 -5.39
CA TYR A 155 1.61 10.28 -5.05
C TYR A 155 1.55 11.52 -5.93
N GLY A 156 0.35 12.06 -6.13
CA GLY A 156 0.12 13.17 -7.04
C GLY A 156 -1.37 13.40 -7.35
N ASP A 157 -1.62 14.22 -8.37
CA ASP A 157 -2.98 14.59 -8.78
C ASP A 157 -3.51 13.77 -9.96
N ASP A 158 -2.62 13.08 -10.68
CA ASP A 158 -2.93 12.19 -11.80
C ASP A 158 -2.69 10.73 -11.37
N LEU A 159 -3.75 9.91 -11.48
CA LEU A 159 -3.70 8.50 -11.07
C LEU A 159 -2.85 7.65 -12.03
N GLU A 160 -2.93 7.90 -13.34
CA GLU A 160 -2.20 7.13 -14.34
C GLU A 160 -0.69 7.37 -14.20
N ASP A 161 -0.29 8.62 -13.96
CA ASP A 161 1.10 8.99 -13.65
C ASP A 161 1.60 8.26 -12.39
N CYS A 162 0.82 8.28 -11.29
CA CYS A 162 1.21 7.59 -10.06
C CYS A 162 1.36 6.08 -10.27
N LEU A 163 0.48 5.47 -11.06
CA LEU A 163 0.54 4.05 -11.40
C LEU A 163 1.79 3.74 -12.21
N GLU A 164 2.10 4.52 -13.25
CA GLU A 164 3.30 4.34 -14.08
C GLU A 164 4.56 4.38 -13.22
N ARG A 165 4.73 5.44 -12.43
CA ARG A 165 5.94 5.69 -11.64
C ARG A 165 6.17 4.58 -10.61
N ALA A 166 5.14 4.19 -9.87
CA ALA A 166 5.24 3.14 -8.86
C ALA A 166 5.48 1.76 -9.48
N ARG A 167 4.79 1.42 -10.57
CA ARG A 167 4.95 0.13 -11.28
C ARG A 167 6.33 0.03 -11.93
N HIS A 168 6.79 1.08 -12.59
CA HIS A 168 8.10 1.13 -13.23
C HIS A 168 9.20 0.86 -12.20
N ALA A 169 9.18 1.59 -11.07
CA ALA A 169 10.16 1.38 -10.01
C ALA A 169 10.13 -0.06 -9.47
N ALA A 170 8.95 -0.60 -9.16
CA ALA A 170 8.81 -1.96 -8.66
C ALA A 170 9.28 -3.02 -9.69
N ALA A 171 9.00 -2.82 -10.98
CA ALA A 171 9.45 -3.68 -12.07
C ALA A 171 10.98 -3.67 -12.21
N TRP A 172 11.61 -2.49 -12.09
CA TRP A 172 13.07 -2.39 -12.06
C TRP A 172 13.66 -3.18 -10.90
N PHE A 173 13.14 -3.00 -9.68
CA PHE A 173 13.61 -3.75 -8.51
C PHE A 173 13.40 -5.27 -8.65
N ARG A 174 12.39 -5.71 -9.40
CA ARG A 174 12.16 -7.13 -9.69
C ARG A 174 13.15 -7.68 -10.74
N GLY A 175 13.79 -6.80 -11.51
CA GLY A 175 14.65 -7.17 -12.63
C GLY A 175 13.90 -7.32 -13.97
N ASP A 176 12.62 -6.95 -14.03
CA ASP A 176 11.78 -7.12 -15.22
C ASP A 176 12.23 -6.20 -16.38
N LEU A 177 12.95 -5.12 -16.05
CA LEU A 177 13.46 -4.12 -16.99
C LEU A 177 14.96 -4.30 -17.32
N GLY A 178 15.58 -5.38 -16.85
CA GLY A 178 17.03 -5.60 -16.97
C GLY A 178 17.87 -4.81 -15.95
N ASN A 179 19.19 -4.82 -16.15
CA ASN A 179 20.17 -4.17 -15.25
C ASN A 179 20.78 -2.89 -15.84
N GLU A 180 20.49 -2.56 -17.09
CA GLU A 180 21.06 -1.39 -17.74
C GLU A 180 20.21 -0.16 -17.40
N SER A 181 20.88 0.88 -16.93
CA SER A 181 20.28 2.21 -16.82
C SER A 181 20.40 2.84 -18.20
N GLU A 182 19.32 2.92 -18.96
CA GLU A 182 19.28 3.89 -20.08
C GLU A 182 19.34 5.32 -19.53
#